data_AF-A0A7R9UJ77-F1
#
_entry.id   AF-A0A7R9UJ77-F1
#
_cell.length_a   1.000
_cell.length_b   1.000
_cell.length_c   1.000
_cell.angle_alpha   90.00
_cell.angle_beta   90.00
_cell.angle_gamma   90.00
#
_symmetry.space_group_name_H-M   'P 1'
#
loop_
_entity.id
_entity.type
_entity.pdbx_description
1 polymer ?
#
loop_
_entity_poly.entity_id
_entity_poly.type
_entity_poly.pdbx_seq_one_letter_code
_entity_poly.pdbx_strand_id
1 'polypeptide(L)'
;DGELIAPCACKGGQRWVHTACLVAWQRSVLVTQPTHPAFYEDDVRQSVCNVCRTPYNRPPPSRRELMASFTGPELAALLEPGCLIVCERETSAAMADTLRLSARLGRRCSLVHWIRGVYAITDVE
;
A
#
# COMPACT_ATOMS: atom_id res chain seq x y z
N ASP A 1 -22.92 3.08 -4.86
CA ASP A 1 -23.27 2.17 -5.97
C ASP A 1 -23.12 2.91 -7.29
N GLY A 2 -22.44 2.32 -8.28
CA GLY A 2 -22.02 3.01 -9.51
C GLY A 2 -22.26 2.15 -10.75
N GLU A 3 -21.79 2.60 -11.92
CA GLU A 3 -21.97 1.91 -13.20
C GLU A 3 -21.34 0.50 -13.21
N LEU A 4 -22.10 -0.47 -13.72
CA LEU A 4 -21.62 -1.83 -14.00
C LEU A 4 -20.93 -1.87 -15.37
N ILE A 5 -19.71 -2.38 -15.38
CA ILE A 5 -18.91 -2.55 -16.59
C ILE A 5 -18.62 -4.03 -16.83
N ALA A 6 -18.28 -4.36 -18.08
CA ALA A 6 -17.72 -5.64 -18.47
C ALA A 6 -16.22 -5.47 -18.74
N PRO A 7 -15.33 -5.66 -17.74
CA PRO A 7 -13.93 -5.30 -17.88
C PRO A 7 -13.10 -6.36 -18.60
N CYS A 8 -13.65 -7.55 -18.83
CA CYS A 8 -12.98 -8.68 -19.47
C CYS A 8 -13.99 -9.57 -20.24
N ALA A 9 -13.51 -10.66 -20.85
CA ALA A 9 -14.31 -11.58 -21.67
C ALA A 9 -15.08 -12.67 -20.88
N CYS A 10 -15.21 -12.51 -19.55
CA CYS A 10 -16.02 -13.42 -18.74
C CYS A 10 -17.48 -13.47 -19.21
N LYS A 11 -18.11 -14.64 -19.05
CA LYS A 11 -19.52 -14.88 -19.38
C LYS A 11 -20.36 -14.99 -18.10
N GLY A 12 -21.68 -14.82 -18.22
CA GLY A 12 -22.60 -14.90 -17.08
C GLY A 12 -22.52 -13.71 -16.14
N GLY A 13 -22.99 -13.89 -14.90
CA GLY A 13 -23.06 -12.82 -13.89
C GLY A 13 -21.70 -12.22 -13.51
N GLN A 14 -20.64 -13.04 -13.48
CA GLN A 14 -19.28 -12.61 -13.14
C GLN A 14 -18.64 -11.66 -14.18
N ARG A 15 -19.32 -11.42 -15.32
CA ARG A 15 -18.92 -10.44 -16.32
C ARG A 15 -19.03 -9.01 -15.78
N TRP A 16 -19.98 -8.77 -14.89
CA TRP A 16 -20.37 -7.42 -14.48
C TRP A 16 -19.78 -7.08 -13.12
N VAL A 17 -19.12 -5.93 -13.04
CA VAL A 17 -18.56 -5.40 -11.79
C VAL A 17 -18.69 -3.89 -11.81
N HIS A 18 -18.83 -3.26 -10.65
CA HIS A 18 -18.74 -1.80 -10.59
C HIS A 18 -17.33 -1.34 -10.91
N THR A 19 -17.19 -0.23 -11.63
CA THR A 19 -15.90 0.40 -11.88
C THR A 19 -15.09 0.61 -10.59
N ALA A 20 -15.74 1.10 -9.53
CA ALA A 20 -15.10 1.32 -8.23
C ALA A 20 -14.63 0.01 -7.57
N CYS A 21 -15.39 -1.08 -7.73
CA CYS A 21 -15.03 -2.39 -7.18
C CYS A 21 -13.82 -2.99 -7.91
N LEU A 22 -13.72 -2.84 -9.24
CA LEU A 22 -12.55 -3.26 -10.00
C LEU A 22 -11.30 -2.50 -9.53
N VAL A 23 -11.38 -1.17 -9.42
CA VAL A 23 -10.27 -0.34 -8.94
C VAL A 23 -9.89 -0.72 -7.51
N ALA A 24 -10.86 -0.92 -6.61
CA ALA A 24 -10.59 -1.33 -5.22
C ALA A 24 -9.87 -2.69 -5.15
N TRP A 25 -10.25 -3.64 -6.00
CA TRP A 25 -9.56 -4.93 -6.10
C TRP A 25 -8.16 -4.81 -6.71
N GLN A 26 -7.97 -4.02 -7.78
CA GLN A 26 -6.64 -3.77 -8.35
C GLN A 26 -5.71 -3.13 -7.31
N ARG A 27 -6.24 -2.19 -6.50
CA ARG A 27 -5.51 -1.59 -5.38
C ARG A 27 -5.10 -2.63 -4.34
N SER A 28 -5.99 -3.54 -3.96
CA SER A 28 -5.67 -4.56 -2.95
C SER A 28 -4.57 -5.50 -3.43
N VAL A 29 -4.55 -5.86 -4.73
CA VAL A 29 -3.44 -6.63 -5.32
C VAL A 29 -2.11 -5.90 -5.12
N LEU A 30 -2.03 -4.61 -5.46
CA LEU A 30 -0.78 -3.85 -5.37
C LEU A 30 -0.26 -3.67 -3.93
N VAL A 31 -1.17 -3.53 -2.94
CA VAL A 31 -0.78 -3.48 -1.51
C VAL A 31 -0.21 -4.81 -1.02
N THR A 32 -0.63 -5.93 -1.61
CA THR A 32 -0.13 -7.26 -1.24
C THR A 32 1.18 -7.65 -1.92
N GLN A 33 1.69 -6.83 -2.84
CA GLN A 33 2.97 -7.08 -3.49
C GLN A 33 4.13 -6.96 -2.50
N PRO A 34 5.26 -7.66 -2.75
CA PRO A 34 6.49 -7.44 -2.00
C PRO A 34 6.89 -5.96 -2.01
N THR A 35 7.46 -5.48 -0.91
CA THR A 35 7.94 -4.09 -0.80
C THR A 35 9.25 -3.87 -1.54
N HIS A 36 9.99 -4.93 -1.87
CA HIS A 36 11.26 -4.86 -2.59
C HIS A 36 11.05 -4.48 -4.07
N PRO A 37 11.72 -3.43 -4.60
CA PRO A 37 11.46 -2.90 -5.94
C PRO A 37 11.57 -3.90 -7.08
N ALA A 38 12.48 -4.89 -6.98
CA ALA A 38 12.67 -5.92 -8.00
C ALA A 38 11.40 -6.73 -8.35
N PHE A 39 10.38 -6.76 -7.49
CA PHE A 39 9.15 -7.53 -7.72
C PHE A 39 7.94 -6.67 -8.09
N TYR A 40 8.13 -5.38 -8.37
CA TYR A 40 7.00 -4.47 -8.65
C TYR A 40 6.29 -4.78 -9.98
N GLU A 41 7.00 -5.36 -10.96
CA GLU A 41 6.48 -5.62 -12.31
C GLU A 41 5.95 -7.04 -12.51
N ASP A 42 6.24 -7.96 -11.58
CA ASP A 42 5.97 -9.40 -11.77
C ASP A 42 4.48 -9.79 -11.63
N ASP A 43 3.63 -8.91 -11.10
CA ASP A 43 2.25 -9.24 -10.78
C ASP A 43 1.26 -8.76 -11.85
N VAL A 44 0.86 -9.70 -12.70
CA VAL A 44 -0.12 -9.48 -13.78
C VAL A 44 -1.58 -9.51 -13.30
N ARG A 45 -1.87 -9.86 -12.04
CA ARG A 45 -3.26 -10.03 -11.58
C ARG A 45 -4.06 -8.76 -11.73
N GLN A 46 -3.45 -7.60 -11.53
CA GLN A 46 -4.11 -6.31 -11.65
C GLN A 46 -4.45 -5.91 -13.10
N SER A 47 -3.76 -6.49 -14.09
CA SER A 47 -3.94 -6.18 -15.52
C SER A 47 -4.64 -7.29 -16.30
N VAL A 48 -4.68 -8.52 -15.78
CA VAL A 48 -5.24 -9.70 -16.46
C VAL A 48 -6.25 -10.43 -15.59
N CYS A 49 -7.40 -10.78 -16.17
CA CYS A 49 -8.43 -11.53 -15.47
C CYS A 49 -7.96 -12.95 -15.10
N ASN A 50 -8.06 -13.33 -13.82
CA ASN A 50 -7.72 -14.68 -13.35
C ASN A 50 -8.65 -15.78 -13.88
N VAL A 51 -9.83 -15.42 -14.40
CA VAL A 51 -10.83 -16.37 -14.91
C VAL A 51 -10.67 -16.60 -16.41
N CYS A 52 -10.83 -15.54 -17.21
CA CYS A 52 -10.81 -15.66 -18.68
C CYS A 52 -9.45 -15.33 -19.30
N ARG A 53 -8.44 -14.93 -18.50
CA ARG A 53 -7.08 -14.56 -18.95
C ARG A 53 -7.02 -13.41 -19.95
N THR A 54 -8.13 -12.71 -20.18
CA THR A 54 -8.17 -11.52 -21.03
C THR A 54 -7.68 -10.31 -20.23
N PRO A 55 -6.88 -9.41 -20.83
CA PRO A 55 -6.53 -8.14 -20.22
C PRO A 55 -7.77 -7.35 -19.83
N TYR A 56 -7.72 -6.68 -18.68
CA TYR A 56 -8.76 -5.74 -18.34
C TYR A 56 -8.74 -4.56 -19.31
N ASN A 57 -9.92 -4.11 -19.75
CA ASN A 57 -10.04 -2.92 -20.61
C ASN A 57 -9.72 -1.61 -19.88
N ARG A 58 -9.48 -1.67 -18.57
CA ARG A 58 -9.08 -0.54 -17.72
C ARG A 58 -7.73 -0.85 -17.08
N PRO A 59 -6.72 0.03 -17.25
CA PRO A 59 -5.43 -0.16 -16.61
C PRO A 59 -5.56 -0.05 -15.09
N PRO A 60 -4.73 -0.78 -14.32
CA PRO A 60 -4.64 -0.59 -12.88
C PRO A 60 -4.06 0.78 -12.54
N PRO A 61 -4.32 1.31 -11.33
CA PRO A 61 -3.64 2.50 -10.84
C PRO A 61 -2.14 2.25 -10.69
N SER A 62 -1.33 3.24 -10.99
CA SER A 62 0.11 3.19 -10.73
C SER A 62 0.40 3.11 -9.23
N ARG A 63 1.58 2.59 -8.88
CA ARG A 63 2.04 2.55 -7.47
C ARG A 63 2.06 3.94 -6.84
N ARG A 64 2.45 4.96 -7.61
CA ARG A 64 2.43 6.36 -7.16
C ARG A 64 1.01 6.82 -6.85
N GLU A 65 0.05 6.60 -7.74
CA GLU A 65 -1.36 6.95 -7.52
C GLU A 65 -1.94 6.20 -6.32
N LEU A 66 -1.58 4.93 -6.13
CA LEU A 66 -1.99 4.18 -4.95
C LEU A 66 -1.42 4.79 -3.67
N MET A 67 -0.10 5.01 -3.60
CA MET A 67 0.56 5.55 -2.40
C MET A 67 -0.02 6.92 -2.01
N ALA A 68 -0.26 7.78 -3.01
CA ALA A 68 -0.92 9.07 -2.80
C ALA A 68 -2.34 8.92 -2.21
N SER A 69 -3.07 7.88 -2.59
CA SER A 69 -4.43 7.63 -2.07
C SER A 69 -4.48 7.20 -0.59
N PHE A 70 -3.37 6.69 -0.02
CA PHE A 70 -3.31 6.30 1.40
C PHE A 70 -2.86 7.41 2.34
N THR A 71 -2.06 8.35 1.83
CA THR A 71 -1.37 9.35 2.63
C THR A 71 -1.94 10.76 2.44
N GLY A 72 -2.67 10.99 1.34
CA GLY A 72 -3.11 12.32 0.94
C GLY A 72 -1.97 13.15 0.34
N PRO A 73 -2.29 14.26 -0.34
CA PRO A 73 -1.30 15.07 -1.05
C PRO A 73 -0.27 15.71 -0.11
N GLU A 74 -0.67 16.02 1.12
CA GLU A 74 0.16 16.71 2.12
C GLU A 74 1.32 15.83 2.60
N LEU A 75 1.04 14.61 3.06
CA LEU A 75 2.08 13.69 3.51
C LEU A 75 2.96 13.23 2.34
N ALA A 76 2.39 13.00 1.16
CA ALA A 76 3.16 12.64 -0.03
C ALA A 76 4.17 13.73 -0.41
N ALA A 77 3.83 15.01 -0.24
CA ALA A 77 4.71 16.14 -0.51
C ALA A 77 5.86 16.28 0.52
N LEU A 78 5.77 15.63 1.68
CA LEU A 78 6.83 15.65 2.71
C LEU A 78 7.85 14.52 2.55
N LEU A 79 7.61 13.57 1.64
CA LEU A 79 8.42 12.37 1.45
C LEU A 79 9.33 12.52 0.23
N GLU A 80 10.44 13.22 0.39
CA GLU A 80 11.49 13.38 -0.63
C GLU A 80 12.83 12.81 -0.15
N PRO A 81 13.69 12.29 -1.06
CA PRO A 81 15.05 11.90 -0.70
C PRO A 81 15.82 13.04 -0.01
N GLY A 82 16.52 12.72 1.07
CA GLY A 82 17.20 13.69 1.94
C GLY A 82 16.36 14.20 3.11
N CYS A 83 15.04 13.98 3.11
CA CYS A 83 14.20 14.20 4.29
C CYS A 83 14.44 13.13 5.37
N LEU A 84 14.11 13.49 6.61
CA LEU A 84 14.18 12.59 7.76
C LEU A 84 12.77 12.31 8.28
N ILE A 85 12.49 11.04 8.55
CA ILE A 85 11.36 10.63 9.38
C ILE A 85 11.87 10.57 10.81
N VAL A 86 11.36 11.49 11.64
CA VAL A 86 11.75 11.63 13.06
C VAL A 86 10.56 11.42 13.96
N CYS A 87 10.84 10.96 15.17
CA CYS A 87 9.85 10.88 16.24
C CYS A 87 10.05 12.03 17.22
N GLU A 88 8.98 12.76 17.55
CA GLU A 88 9.01 13.76 18.60
C GLU A 88 9.37 13.13 19.96
N ARG A 89 10.03 13.91 20.82
CA ARG A 89 10.52 13.41 22.12
C ARG A 89 9.38 12.88 22.99
N GLU A 90 8.24 13.56 22.97
CA GLU A 90 7.05 13.17 23.75
C GLU A 90 6.47 11.84 23.26
N THR A 91 6.24 11.72 21.95
CA THR A 91 5.76 10.47 21.34
C THR A 91 6.73 9.32 21.59
N SER A 92 8.04 9.57 21.49
CA SER A 92 9.06 8.56 21.80
C SER A 92 9.02 8.10 23.25
N ALA A 93 8.73 8.99 24.20
CA ALA A 93 8.60 8.64 25.61
C ALA A 93 7.34 7.79 25.84
N ALA A 94 6.20 8.19 25.27
CA ALA A 94 4.94 7.45 25.36
C ALA A 94 5.04 6.03 24.79
N MET A 95 5.72 5.85 23.65
CA MET A 95 6.00 4.52 23.09
C MET A 95 6.87 3.67 24.02
N ALA A 96 7.89 4.27 24.64
CA ALA A 96 8.74 3.57 25.60
C ALA A 96 7.96 3.10 26.83
N ASP A 97 7.07 3.93 27.35
CA ASP A 97 6.23 3.58 28.50
C ASP A 97 5.20 2.50 28.13
N THR A 98 4.61 2.57 26.93
CA THR A 98 3.71 1.53 26.42
C THR A 98 4.39 0.15 26.37
N LEU A 99 5.64 0.10 25.89
CA LEU A 99 6.43 -1.14 25.86
C LEU A 99 6.78 -1.64 27.26
N ARG A 100 7.14 -0.74 28.19
CA ARG A 100 7.45 -1.10 29.58
C ARG A 100 6.27 -1.72 30.31
N LEU A 101 5.09 -1.12 30.14
CA LEU A 101 3.85 -1.57 30.80
C LEU A 101 3.33 -2.89 30.23
N SER A 102 3.74 -3.24 29.01
CA SER A 102 3.27 -4.41 28.30
C SER A 102 4.30 -5.55 28.35
N ALA A 103 4.36 -6.26 29.48
CA ALA A 103 5.29 -7.38 29.71
C ALA A 103 5.26 -8.48 28.62
N ARG A 104 4.13 -8.63 27.90
CA ARG A 104 3.96 -9.58 26.80
C ARG A 104 4.37 -9.05 25.43
N LEU A 105 4.52 -7.74 25.25
CA LEU A 105 4.84 -7.14 23.94
C LEU A 105 6.33 -7.21 23.62
N GLY A 106 7.22 -7.14 24.62
CA GLY A 106 8.65 -7.50 24.54
C GLY A 106 9.41 -7.05 23.27
N ARG A 107 10.55 -7.73 22.98
CA ARG A 107 11.38 -7.52 21.75
C ARG A 107 10.66 -7.86 20.44
N ARG A 108 9.39 -8.29 20.48
CA ARG A 108 8.57 -8.64 19.30
C ARG A 108 7.72 -7.48 18.82
N CYS A 109 7.67 -6.37 19.56
CA CYS A 109 6.90 -5.21 19.18
C CYS A 109 7.73 -4.27 18.29
N SER A 110 7.20 -3.95 17.12
CA SER A 110 7.83 -3.06 16.15
C SER A 110 8.06 -1.64 16.68
N LEU A 111 7.31 -1.22 17.72
CA LEU A 111 7.48 0.09 18.36
C LEU A 111 8.92 0.33 18.86
N VAL A 112 9.66 -0.72 19.21
CA VAL A 112 11.04 -0.58 19.70
C VAL A 112 11.95 0.11 18.70
N HIS A 113 11.69 -0.05 17.40
CA HIS A 113 12.51 0.56 16.36
C HIS A 113 12.27 2.07 16.22
N TRP A 114 11.06 2.53 16.56
CA TRP A 114 10.66 3.93 16.42
C TRP A 114 11.06 4.78 17.62
N ILE A 115 11.31 4.18 18.79
CA ILE A 115 11.75 4.91 19.99
C ILE A 115 13.12 5.51 19.73
N ARG A 116 13.19 6.85 19.76
CA ARG A 116 14.39 7.63 19.42
C ARG A 116 14.94 7.32 18.02
N GLY A 117 14.10 6.79 17.14
CA GLY A 117 14.45 6.47 15.76
C GLY A 117 14.55 7.72 14.91
N VAL A 118 15.55 7.74 14.04
CA VAL A 118 15.71 8.71 12.95
C VAL A 118 15.97 7.92 11.69
N TYR A 119 15.11 8.09 10.70
CA TYR A 119 15.21 7.37 9.43
C TYR A 119 15.43 8.35 8.30
N ALA A 120 16.44 8.12 7.48
CA ALA A 120 16.68 8.89 6.28
C ALA A 120 15.84 8.32 5.13
N ILE A 121 15.18 9.19 4.37
CA ILE A 121 14.55 8.83 3.11
C ILE A 121 15.62 8.92 2.03
N THR A 122 15.83 7.82 1.32
CA THR A 122 16.79 7.72 0.22
C THR A 122 16.16 7.00 -0.96
N ASP A 123 16.75 7.17 -2.13
CA ASP A 123 16.44 6.32 -3.27
C ASP A 123 16.90 4.87 -3.00
N VAL A 124 16.30 3.93 -3.73
CA VAL A 124 16.73 2.53 -3.75
C VAL A 124 17.57 2.34 -5.02
N GLU A 125 18.81 1.87 -4.86
CA GLU A 125 19.71 1.53 -5.97
C GLU A 125 19.25 0.29 -6.76
#